data_AF-A0A2A2H8W7-F1
#
_entry.id   AF-A0A2A2H8W7-F1
#
_cell.length_a   1.000
_cell.length_b   1.000
_cell.length_c   1.000
_cell.angle_alpha   90.00
_cell.angle_beta   90.00
_cell.angle_gamma   90.00
#
_symmetry.space_group_name_H-M   'P 1'
#
loop_
_entity.id
_entity.type
_entity.pdbx_description
1 polymer ?
#
loop_
_entity_poly.entity_id
_entity_poly.type
_entity_poly.pdbx_seq_one_letter_code
_entity_poly.pdbx_strand_id
1 'polypeptide(L)'
;MLAGYFGWQGYQTHRETLRQAAIRAAWRAQQQVQTSPALRSPWHDTPRLMPFISACAERWQKIPLSLAGWRFKEAQCVQEGTLRLAYSKPAGATVGDFAYRVKQVYAGQTTPYFNLPGQGDTGGFSQPVTFTISPDTRALPEADNQIQRLTTFAQRMRLPINLQEEDNRQVSANGEERILPWRRFSFSLETTIPPTLLFDELDDLGLRLHVITITLNQGRLSYRMEGKLYAKS
;
A
#
# COMPACT_ATOMS: atom_id res chain seq x y z
N MET A 1 44.18 2.59 -61.87
CA MET A 1 42.94 3.08 -61.22
C MET A 1 42.14 1.95 -60.57
N LEU A 2 42.76 0.96 -59.92
CA LEU A 2 42.04 -0.16 -59.28
C LEU A 2 42.04 -0.06 -57.74
N ALA A 3 43.12 0.46 -57.14
CA ALA A 3 43.25 0.59 -55.69
C ALA A 3 42.19 1.52 -55.04
N GLY A 4 41.83 2.62 -55.71
CA GLY A 4 40.79 3.54 -55.21
C GLY A 4 39.38 2.95 -55.23
N TYR A 5 39.09 2.07 -56.20
CA TYR A 5 37.80 1.40 -56.31
C TYR A 5 37.60 0.37 -55.20
N PHE A 6 38.61 -0.46 -54.92
CA PHE A 6 38.56 -1.43 -53.81
C PHE A 6 38.49 -0.74 -52.44
N GLY A 7 39.22 0.38 -52.25
CA GLY A 7 39.13 1.19 -51.03
C GLY A 7 37.74 1.82 -50.84
N TRP A 8 37.15 2.37 -51.90
CA TRP A 8 35.80 2.92 -51.86
C TRP A 8 34.73 1.85 -51.61
N GLN A 9 34.85 0.70 -52.25
CA GLN A 9 33.92 -0.42 -52.07
C GLN A 9 34.00 -1.00 -50.64
N GLY A 10 35.20 -1.13 -50.07
CA GLY A 10 35.38 -1.53 -48.67
C GLY A 10 34.82 -0.48 -47.68
N TYR A 11 34.94 0.80 -48.00
CA TYR A 11 34.38 1.87 -47.19
C TYR A 11 32.83 1.87 -47.18
N GLN A 12 32.20 1.63 -48.33
CA GLN A 12 30.74 1.56 -48.44
C GLN A 12 30.17 0.36 -47.66
N THR A 13 30.75 -0.83 -47.82
CA THR A 13 30.30 -2.04 -47.11
C THR A 13 30.47 -1.91 -45.59
N HIS A 14 31.54 -1.27 -45.13
CA HIS A 14 31.71 -0.97 -43.72
C HIS A 14 30.63 -0.03 -43.17
N ARG A 15 30.23 1.01 -43.91
CA ARG A 15 29.13 1.90 -43.49
C ARG A 15 27.79 1.20 -43.44
N GLU A 16 27.53 0.31 -44.39
CA GLU A 16 26.28 -0.47 -44.43
C GLU A 16 26.18 -1.46 -43.28
N THR A 17 27.27 -2.17 -42.96
CA THR A 17 27.31 -3.09 -41.82
C THR A 17 27.10 -2.38 -40.49
N LEU A 18 27.69 -1.18 -40.30
CA LEU A 18 27.46 -0.35 -39.12
C LEU A 18 25.98 0.10 -39.01
N ARG A 19 25.36 0.52 -40.12
CA ARG A 19 23.93 0.89 -40.14
C ARG A 19 23.03 -0.30 -39.78
N GLN A 20 23.29 -1.46 -40.36
CA GLN A 20 22.52 -2.68 -40.05
C GLN A 20 22.73 -3.12 -38.59
N ALA A 21 23.94 -2.98 -38.05
CA ALA A 21 24.21 -3.26 -36.65
C ALA A 21 23.43 -2.31 -35.73
N ALA A 22 23.37 -1.02 -36.04
CA ALA A 22 22.59 -0.03 -35.29
C ALA A 22 21.08 -0.32 -35.34
N ILE A 23 20.53 -0.66 -36.51
CA ILE A 23 19.11 -1.04 -36.66
C ILE A 23 18.80 -2.31 -35.84
N ARG A 24 19.66 -3.33 -35.91
CA ARG A 24 19.49 -4.58 -35.13
C ARG A 24 19.63 -4.34 -33.62
N ALA A 25 20.47 -3.39 -33.20
CA ALA A 25 20.60 -3.01 -31.80
C ALA A 25 19.34 -2.28 -31.32
N ALA A 26 18.82 -1.33 -32.10
CA ALA A 26 17.58 -0.62 -31.80
C ALA A 26 16.37 -1.56 -31.76
N TRP A 27 16.27 -2.51 -32.70
CA TRP A 27 15.21 -3.52 -32.72
C TRP A 27 15.29 -4.47 -31.52
N ARG A 28 16.50 -4.92 -31.14
CA ARG A 28 16.70 -5.72 -29.92
C ARG A 28 16.37 -4.95 -28.64
N ALA A 29 16.73 -3.66 -28.57
CA ALA A 29 16.37 -2.80 -27.45
C ALA A 29 14.84 -2.61 -27.36
N GLN A 30 14.15 -2.40 -28.48
CA GLN A 30 12.69 -2.37 -28.53
C GLN A 30 12.06 -3.70 -28.13
N GLN A 31 12.61 -4.83 -28.58
CA GLN A 31 12.13 -6.14 -28.17
C GLN A 31 12.34 -6.42 -26.69
N GLN A 32 13.47 -6.02 -26.10
CA GLN A 32 13.70 -6.15 -24.65
C GLN A 32 12.70 -5.32 -23.82
N VAL A 33 12.29 -4.15 -24.32
CA VAL A 33 11.20 -3.36 -23.70
C VAL A 33 9.87 -4.11 -23.82
N GLN A 34 9.63 -4.85 -24.91
CA GLN A 34 8.40 -5.61 -25.13
C GLN A 34 8.36 -6.99 -24.44
N THR A 35 9.50 -7.64 -24.20
CA THR A 35 9.60 -9.00 -23.63
C THR A 35 9.86 -9.04 -22.14
N SER A 36 10.15 -7.90 -21.49
CA SER A 36 10.12 -7.83 -20.03
C SER A 36 8.68 -8.14 -19.57
N PRO A 37 8.46 -9.07 -18.62
CA PRO A 37 7.13 -9.32 -18.09
C PRO A 37 6.54 -7.99 -17.65
N ALA A 38 5.43 -7.59 -18.27
CA ALA A 38 4.81 -6.29 -18.08
C ALA A 38 4.75 -6.00 -16.58
N LEU A 39 5.53 -5.01 -16.15
CA LEU A 39 5.68 -4.69 -14.76
C LEU A 39 4.33 -4.18 -14.27
N ARG A 40 3.57 -5.06 -13.60
CA ARG A 40 2.25 -4.71 -13.08
C ARG A 40 2.41 -3.65 -12.01
N SER A 41 1.71 -2.56 -12.23
CA SER A 41 1.73 -1.40 -11.34
C SER A 41 0.96 -1.73 -10.04
N PRO A 42 1.59 -1.64 -8.86
CA PRO A 42 0.99 -2.09 -7.59
C PRO A 42 -0.36 -1.44 -7.25
N TRP A 43 -0.60 -0.22 -7.72
CA TRP A 43 -1.85 0.50 -7.49
C TRP A 43 -3.05 -0.03 -8.30
N HIS A 44 -2.83 -0.97 -9.23
CA HIS A 44 -3.90 -1.66 -9.97
C HIS A 44 -4.46 -2.86 -9.21
N ASP A 45 -3.63 -3.54 -8.43
CA ASP A 45 -3.98 -4.76 -7.68
C ASP A 45 -4.38 -4.45 -6.22
N THR A 46 -4.51 -3.18 -5.88
CA THR A 46 -4.83 -2.70 -4.54
C THR A 46 -6.10 -1.84 -4.56
N PRO A 47 -6.92 -1.89 -3.50
CA PRO A 47 -8.13 -1.10 -3.45
C PRO A 47 -7.81 0.40 -3.49
N ARG A 48 -8.69 1.14 -4.17
CA ARG A 48 -8.74 2.60 -4.10
C ARG A 48 -8.96 3.06 -2.66
N LEU A 49 -8.63 4.31 -2.39
CA LEU A 49 -8.59 4.88 -1.04
C LEU A 49 -9.92 4.72 -0.30
N MET A 50 -11.01 5.22 -0.89
CA MET A 50 -12.32 5.18 -0.25
C MET A 50 -12.91 3.76 -0.16
N PRO A 51 -12.86 2.89 -1.18
CA PRO A 51 -13.27 1.50 -1.04
C PRO A 51 -12.54 0.74 0.08
N PHE A 52 -11.23 0.99 0.27
CA PHE A 52 -10.49 0.42 1.40
C PHE A 52 -11.01 0.94 2.75
N ILE A 53 -11.11 2.26 2.90
CA ILE A 53 -11.60 2.90 4.13
C ILE A 53 -13.01 2.43 4.48
N SER A 54 -13.93 2.44 3.51
CA SER A 54 -15.33 2.08 3.71
C SER A 54 -15.49 0.61 4.11
N ALA A 55 -14.77 -0.30 3.46
CA ALA A 55 -14.82 -1.73 3.80
C ALA A 55 -14.33 -2.00 5.23
N CYS A 56 -13.25 -1.34 5.65
CA CYS A 56 -12.79 -1.43 7.03
C CYS A 56 -13.79 -0.78 8.01
N ALA A 57 -14.36 0.38 7.65
CA ALA A 57 -15.31 1.10 8.47
C ALA A 57 -16.59 0.34 8.73
N GLU A 58 -17.12 -0.34 7.71
CA GLU A 58 -18.32 -1.16 7.83
C GLU A 58 -18.16 -2.28 8.88
N ARG A 59 -16.92 -2.75 9.08
CA ARG A 59 -16.59 -3.75 10.09
C ARG A 59 -16.37 -3.11 11.45
N TRP A 60 -15.48 -2.12 11.56
CA TRP A 60 -15.11 -1.56 12.86
C TRP A 60 -16.24 -0.79 13.56
N GLN A 61 -17.18 -0.22 12.81
CA GLN A 61 -18.33 0.51 13.39
C GLN A 61 -19.29 -0.42 14.15
N LYS A 62 -19.25 -1.72 13.88
CA LYS A 62 -20.09 -2.75 14.54
C LYS A 62 -19.39 -3.34 15.78
N ILE A 63 -18.21 -2.85 16.13
CA ILE A 63 -17.39 -3.43 17.19
C ILE A 63 -17.74 -2.81 18.54
N PRO A 64 -18.03 -3.64 19.56
CA PRO A 64 -18.31 -3.12 20.89
C PRO A 64 -17.04 -2.60 21.57
N LEU A 65 -17.14 -1.46 22.25
CA LEU A 65 -16.03 -0.91 23.06
C LEU A 65 -15.72 -1.77 24.30
N SER A 66 -16.59 -2.72 24.66
CA SER A 66 -16.38 -3.64 25.77
C SER A 66 -16.91 -5.05 25.46
N LEU A 67 -16.12 -6.07 25.80
CA LEU A 67 -16.47 -7.48 25.66
C LEU A 67 -16.16 -8.22 26.96
N ALA A 68 -17.20 -8.68 27.69
CA ALA A 68 -17.03 -9.32 29.01
C ALA A 68 -16.17 -8.47 29.98
N GLY A 69 -16.35 -7.15 29.94
CA GLY A 69 -15.57 -6.19 30.74
C GLY A 69 -14.20 -5.81 30.15
N TRP A 70 -13.67 -6.59 29.20
CA TRP A 70 -12.45 -6.23 28.47
C TRP A 70 -12.70 -4.98 27.64
N ARG A 71 -11.79 -4.01 27.73
CA ARG A 71 -11.95 -2.70 27.10
C ARG A 71 -11.25 -2.68 25.76
N PHE A 72 -11.91 -2.16 24.74
CA PHE A 72 -11.32 -1.95 23.43
C PHE A 72 -10.05 -1.10 23.55
N LYS A 73 -8.97 -1.57 22.95
CA LYS A 73 -7.65 -0.93 22.97
C LYS A 73 -7.30 -0.43 21.58
N GLU A 74 -7.36 -1.32 20.59
CA GLU A 74 -6.91 -1.05 19.24
C GLU A 74 -7.66 -1.89 18.20
N ALA A 75 -7.84 -1.34 17.01
CA ALA A 75 -8.20 -2.08 15.80
C ALA A 75 -7.17 -1.76 14.71
N GLN A 76 -6.78 -2.75 13.92
CA GLN A 76 -5.88 -2.59 12.79
C GLN A 76 -6.49 -3.26 11.57
N CYS A 77 -6.90 -2.47 10.57
CA CYS A 77 -7.34 -2.98 9.29
C CYS A 77 -6.18 -2.93 8.30
N VAL A 78 -5.85 -4.06 7.68
CA VAL A 78 -4.75 -4.19 6.74
C VAL A 78 -5.24 -4.59 5.35
N GLN A 79 -4.51 -4.17 4.32
CA GLN A 79 -4.86 -4.40 2.91
C GLN A 79 -4.91 -5.88 2.51
N GLU A 80 -4.27 -6.77 3.27
CA GLU A 80 -4.35 -8.23 3.10
C GLU A 80 -5.73 -8.80 3.45
N GLY A 81 -6.69 -7.96 3.87
CA GLY A 81 -8.08 -8.35 4.07
C GLY A 81 -8.37 -8.81 5.49
N THR A 82 -7.68 -8.24 6.47
CA THR A 82 -7.85 -8.60 7.89
C THR A 82 -8.05 -7.36 8.75
N LEU A 83 -9.06 -7.40 9.60
CA LEU A 83 -9.26 -6.48 10.71
C LEU A 83 -8.89 -7.19 12.02
N ARG A 84 -7.75 -6.82 12.60
CA ARG A 84 -7.29 -7.33 13.89
C ARG A 84 -7.76 -6.41 15.01
N LEU A 85 -8.24 -7.00 16.10
CA LEU A 85 -8.79 -6.27 17.24
C LEU A 85 -8.08 -6.67 18.51
N ALA A 86 -7.76 -5.68 19.34
CA ALA A 86 -7.13 -5.87 20.63
C ALA A 86 -7.95 -5.20 21.73
N TYR A 87 -8.03 -5.88 22.86
CA TYR A 87 -8.71 -5.48 24.08
C TYR A 87 -7.77 -5.66 25.27
N SER A 88 -7.89 -4.78 26.26
CA SER A 88 -7.17 -4.86 27.53
C SER A 88 -8.03 -5.50 28.62
N LYS A 89 -7.46 -6.42 29.38
CA LYS A 89 -8.08 -7.07 30.53
C LYS A 89 -8.19 -6.12 31.71
N PRO A 90 -9.39 -5.83 32.25
CA PRO A 90 -9.52 -5.13 33.53
C PRO A 90 -9.18 -6.07 34.70
N ALA A 91 -9.00 -5.50 35.89
CA ALA A 91 -8.91 -6.27 37.13
C ALA A 91 -10.15 -7.15 37.32
N GLY A 92 -9.95 -8.41 37.71
CA GLY A 92 -11.02 -9.38 37.97
C GLY A 92 -11.61 -10.08 36.74
N ALA A 93 -11.29 -9.67 35.51
CA ALA A 93 -11.71 -10.39 34.31
C ALA A 93 -10.79 -11.58 34.00
N THR A 94 -11.33 -12.58 33.30
CA THR A 94 -10.58 -13.78 32.89
C THR A 94 -10.45 -13.88 31.37
N VAL A 95 -9.45 -14.65 30.91
CA VAL A 95 -9.29 -14.99 29.49
C VAL A 95 -10.41 -15.93 28.99
N GLY A 96 -10.94 -16.77 29.88
CA GLY A 96 -12.01 -17.73 29.58
C GLY A 96 -13.32 -17.02 29.24
N ASP A 97 -13.71 -16.04 30.07
CA ASP A 97 -14.93 -15.25 29.84
C ASP A 97 -14.86 -14.45 28.54
N PHE A 98 -13.69 -13.87 28.25
CA PHE A 98 -13.46 -13.18 26.98
C PHE A 98 -13.58 -14.13 25.79
N ALA A 99 -12.90 -15.28 25.85
CA ALA A 99 -12.94 -16.26 24.77
C ALA A 99 -14.35 -16.79 24.52
N TYR A 100 -15.10 -17.06 25.59
CA TYR A 100 -16.50 -17.48 25.51
C TYR A 100 -17.37 -16.39 24.88
N ARG A 101 -17.24 -15.14 25.34
CA ARG A 101 -18.02 -14.00 24.83
C ARG A 101 -17.73 -13.70 23.36
N VAL A 102 -16.47 -13.75 22.94
CA VAL A 102 -16.09 -13.59 21.52
C VAL A 102 -16.77 -14.64 20.66
N LYS A 103 -16.77 -15.92 21.08
CA LYS A 103 -17.46 -16.99 20.35
C LYS A 103 -18.97 -16.75 20.25
N GLN A 104 -19.61 -16.25 21.32
CA GLN A 104 -21.04 -15.93 21.29
C GLN A 104 -21.37 -14.77 20.35
N VAL A 105 -20.65 -13.65 20.45
CA VAL A 105 -20.92 -12.44 19.66
C VAL A 105 -20.70 -12.67 18.16
N TYR A 106 -19.70 -13.48 17.81
CA TYR A 106 -19.33 -13.74 16.43
C TYR A 106 -19.71 -15.15 15.97
N ALA A 107 -20.68 -15.79 16.62
CA ALA A 107 -21.23 -17.10 16.24
C ALA A 107 -20.16 -18.18 15.93
N GLY A 108 -19.06 -18.18 16.69
CA GLY A 108 -17.94 -19.11 16.51
C GLY A 108 -17.08 -18.88 15.27
N GLN A 109 -17.32 -17.83 14.47
CA GLN A 109 -16.60 -17.53 13.23
C GLN A 109 -15.21 -16.93 13.44
N THR A 110 -14.86 -16.55 14.67
CA THR A 110 -13.55 -15.98 14.99
C THR A 110 -12.92 -16.70 16.18
N THR A 111 -11.59 -16.78 16.17
CA THR A 111 -10.81 -17.39 17.24
C THR A 111 -10.08 -16.30 18.01
N PRO A 112 -10.28 -16.23 19.34
CA PRO A 112 -9.57 -15.27 20.17
C PRO A 112 -8.10 -15.66 20.32
N TYR A 113 -7.22 -14.67 20.35
CA TYR A 113 -5.81 -14.79 20.69
C TYR A 113 -5.50 -13.99 21.96
N PHE A 114 -4.40 -14.35 22.61
CA PHE A 114 -3.91 -13.69 23.83
C PHE A 114 -2.40 -13.53 23.75
N ASN A 115 -1.85 -12.53 24.43
CA ASN A 115 -0.40 -12.33 24.51
C ASN A 115 0.26 -13.35 25.46
N LEU A 116 0.48 -14.56 24.94
CA LEU A 116 1.09 -15.68 25.65
C LEU A 116 2.30 -16.25 24.87
N PRO A 117 3.42 -16.61 25.53
CA PRO A 117 3.67 -16.50 26.98
C PRO A 117 3.81 -15.01 27.39
N GLY A 118 3.10 -14.61 28.45
CA GLY A 118 2.97 -13.21 28.86
C GLY A 118 1.91 -13.04 29.95
N GLN A 119 1.55 -11.80 30.30
CA GLN A 119 0.61 -11.53 31.40
C GLN A 119 -0.86 -11.88 31.09
N GLY A 120 -1.18 -12.21 29.83
CA GLY A 120 -2.56 -12.45 29.40
C GLY A 120 -3.46 -11.25 29.71
N ASP A 121 -2.91 -10.04 29.59
CA ASP A 121 -3.57 -8.76 29.83
C ASP A 121 -4.06 -8.11 28.52
N THR A 122 -3.62 -8.64 27.38
CA THR A 122 -4.08 -8.24 26.05
C THR A 122 -4.63 -9.46 25.32
N GLY A 123 -5.85 -9.33 24.82
CA GLY A 123 -6.58 -10.36 24.09
C GLY A 123 -7.22 -9.75 22.86
N GLY A 124 -7.52 -10.56 21.87
CA GLY A 124 -7.97 -10.05 20.60
C GLY A 124 -8.57 -11.10 19.71
N PHE A 125 -9.00 -10.71 18.53
CA PHE A 125 -9.46 -11.61 17.48
C PHE A 125 -9.36 -10.91 16.12
N SER A 126 -9.51 -11.66 15.04
CA SER A 126 -9.44 -11.15 13.68
C SER A 126 -10.74 -11.39 12.93
N GLN A 127 -11.11 -10.45 12.05
CA GLN A 127 -12.23 -10.58 11.14
C GLN A 127 -11.77 -10.38 9.69
N PRO A 128 -12.31 -11.14 8.72
CA PRO A 128 -12.00 -10.91 7.33
C PRO A 128 -12.63 -9.61 6.84
N VAL A 129 -11.92 -8.91 5.96
CA VAL A 129 -12.39 -7.73 5.24
C VAL A 129 -12.19 -7.97 3.75
N THR A 130 -13.26 -7.80 2.98
CA THR A 130 -13.20 -7.94 1.53
C THR A 130 -13.12 -6.57 0.90
N PHE A 131 -12.18 -6.39 -0.03
CA PHE A 131 -12.01 -5.13 -0.74
C PHE A 131 -12.41 -5.27 -2.20
N THR A 132 -13.05 -4.24 -2.74
CA THR A 132 -13.27 -4.11 -4.18
C THR A 132 -12.02 -3.50 -4.82
N ILE A 133 -11.38 -4.25 -5.71
CA ILE A 133 -10.24 -3.76 -6.50
C ILE A 133 -10.79 -3.11 -7.76
N SER A 134 -10.41 -1.85 -8.00
CA SER A 134 -10.75 -1.11 -9.21
C SER A 134 -9.49 -0.44 -9.74
N PRO A 135 -8.91 -0.96 -10.83
CA PRO A 135 -7.69 -0.40 -11.42
C PRO A 135 -7.89 1.05 -11.84
N ASP A 136 -6.93 1.91 -11.51
CA ASP A 136 -6.87 3.27 -12.04
C ASP A 136 -5.88 3.32 -13.21
N THR A 137 -6.39 3.51 -14.43
CA THR A 137 -5.56 3.53 -15.65
C THR A 137 -5.10 4.94 -16.04
N ARG A 138 -5.49 5.97 -15.28
CA ARG A 138 -5.03 7.33 -15.50
C ARG A 138 -3.51 7.39 -15.31
N ALA A 139 -2.83 8.18 -16.14
CA ALA A 139 -1.40 8.38 -16.01
C ALA A 139 -1.07 9.03 -14.65
N LEU A 140 -0.03 8.54 -13.99
CA LEU A 140 0.43 9.15 -12.74
C LEU A 140 0.96 10.57 -13.01
N PRO A 141 0.65 11.55 -12.16
CA PRO A 141 1.31 12.84 -12.20
C PRO A 141 2.79 12.74 -11.84
N GLU A 142 3.55 13.76 -12.21
CA GLU A 142 4.94 13.94 -11.79
C GLU A 142 5.07 13.96 -10.26
N ALA A 143 6.23 13.53 -9.75
CA ALA A 143 6.48 13.41 -8.31
C ALA A 143 6.21 14.70 -7.53
N ASP A 144 6.69 15.85 -8.01
CA ASP A 144 6.49 17.13 -7.32
C ASP A 144 5.00 17.50 -7.23
N ASN A 145 4.23 17.23 -8.30
CA ASN A 145 2.78 17.44 -8.29
C ASN A 145 2.09 16.53 -7.26
N GLN A 146 2.48 15.26 -7.18
CA GLN A 146 1.89 14.32 -6.21
C GLN A 146 2.23 14.70 -4.77
N ILE A 147 3.48 15.07 -4.50
CA ILE A 147 3.93 15.52 -3.19
C ILE A 147 3.17 16.80 -2.79
N GLN A 148 3.08 17.78 -3.70
CA GLN A 148 2.37 19.03 -3.44
C GLN A 148 0.88 18.78 -3.14
N ARG A 149 0.21 17.89 -3.89
CA ARG A 149 -1.20 17.54 -3.65
C ARG A 149 -1.41 16.95 -2.26
N LEU A 150 -0.63 15.94 -1.88
CA LEU A 150 -0.77 15.27 -0.59
C LEU A 150 -0.39 16.20 0.58
N THR A 151 0.67 16.99 0.44
CA THR A 151 1.10 17.94 1.48
C THR A 151 0.12 19.10 1.63
N THR A 152 -0.42 19.65 0.53
CA THR A 152 -1.47 20.69 0.57
C THR A 152 -2.72 20.16 1.27
N PHE A 153 -3.14 18.92 0.96
CA PHE A 153 -4.25 18.27 1.64
C PHE A 153 -3.98 18.14 3.15
N ALA A 154 -2.80 17.62 3.54
CA ALA A 154 -2.43 17.46 4.94
C ALA A 154 -2.41 18.82 5.68
N GLN A 155 -1.85 19.86 5.06
CA GLN A 155 -1.83 21.22 5.63
C GLN A 155 -3.24 21.80 5.81
N ARG A 156 -4.11 21.68 4.80
CA ARG A 156 -5.50 22.14 4.85
C ARG A 156 -6.27 21.48 5.99
N MET A 157 -6.05 20.18 6.17
CA MET A 157 -6.67 19.37 7.23
C MET A 157 -5.92 19.41 8.56
N ARG A 158 -4.80 20.15 8.64
CA ARG A 158 -3.91 20.26 9.82
C ARG A 158 -3.42 18.91 10.35
N LEU A 159 -3.08 18.00 9.42
CA LEU A 159 -2.60 16.66 9.72
C LEU A 159 -1.06 16.65 9.83
N PRO A 160 -0.50 16.03 10.87
CA PRO A 160 0.91 15.62 10.82
C PRO A 160 1.07 14.57 9.73
N ILE A 161 1.92 14.86 8.75
CA ILE A 161 2.28 13.92 7.69
C ILE A 161 3.77 13.62 7.76
N ASN A 162 4.10 12.34 7.72
CA ASN A 162 5.44 11.89 7.37
C ASN A 162 5.41 11.38 5.93
N LEU A 163 6.39 11.76 5.13
CA LEU A 163 6.53 11.34 3.74
C LEU A 163 8.00 11.01 3.49
N GLN A 164 8.27 9.78 3.03
CA GLN A 164 9.62 9.31 2.77
C GLN A 164 9.69 8.66 1.40
N GLU A 165 10.61 9.11 0.56
CA GLU A 165 10.90 8.46 -0.71
C GLU A 165 11.57 7.10 -0.50
N GLU A 166 11.13 6.12 -1.27
CA GLU A 166 11.69 4.78 -1.30
C GLU A 166 12.57 4.58 -2.51
N ASP A 167 13.58 3.71 -2.37
CA ASP A 167 14.42 3.32 -3.50
C ASP A 167 13.55 2.75 -4.62
N ASN A 168 13.72 3.29 -5.83
CA ASN A 168 13.02 2.84 -7.03
C ASN A 168 13.72 1.64 -7.67
N ARG A 169 14.84 1.16 -7.13
CA ARG A 169 15.49 -0.08 -7.52
C ARG A 169 14.77 -1.28 -6.91
N GLN A 170 14.57 -2.29 -7.74
CA GLN A 170 14.09 -3.60 -7.35
C GLN A 170 15.15 -4.63 -7.74
N VAL A 171 15.64 -5.38 -6.76
CA VAL A 171 16.50 -6.53 -7.01
C VAL A 171 15.62 -7.78 -7.05
N SER A 172 15.67 -8.50 -8.16
CA SER A 172 14.93 -9.76 -8.32
C SER A 172 15.58 -10.91 -7.54
N ALA A 173 14.89 -12.04 -7.42
CA ALA A 173 15.40 -13.23 -6.74
C ALA A 173 16.70 -13.80 -7.37
N ASN A 174 16.93 -13.53 -8.66
CA ASN A 174 18.15 -13.86 -9.40
C ASN A 174 19.25 -12.78 -9.32
N GLY A 175 19.06 -11.72 -8.51
CA GLY A 175 20.07 -10.68 -8.29
C GLY A 175 20.13 -9.62 -9.40
N GLU A 176 19.17 -9.58 -10.33
CA GLU A 176 19.10 -8.53 -11.34
C GLU A 176 18.48 -7.27 -10.74
N GLU A 177 19.20 -6.16 -10.83
CA GLU A 177 18.70 -4.86 -10.44
C GLU A 177 17.89 -4.23 -11.60
N ARG A 178 16.69 -3.76 -11.29
CA ARG A 178 15.84 -3.04 -12.22
C ARG A 178 15.29 -1.77 -11.58
N ILE A 179 15.39 -0.66 -12.30
CA ILE A 179 14.75 0.60 -11.91
C ILE A 179 13.27 0.55 -12.29
N LEU A 180 12.40 0.82 -11.34
CA LEU A 180 10.95 0.91 -11.54
C LEU A 180 10.62 2.19 -12.34
N PRO A 181 9.65 2.15 -13.27
CA PRO A 181 9.26 3.31 -14.09
C PRO A 181 8.39 4.33 -13.34
N TRP A 182 8.27 4.18 -12.02
CA TRP A 182 7.53 5.07 -11.13
C TRP A 182 8.33 5.29 -9.84
N ARG A 183 8.12 6.44 -9.21
CA ARG A 183 8.62 6.75 -7.86
C ARG A 183 7.62 6.32 -6.81
N ARG A 184 8.11 5.98 -5.63
CA ARG A 184 7.31 5.49 -4.50
C ARG A 184 7.67 6.30 -3.27
N PHE A 185 6.64 6.67 -2.51
CA PHE A 185 6.81 7.32 -1.23
C PHE A 185 5.94 6.60 -0.21
N SER A 186 6.51 6.27 0.95
CA SER A 186 5.70 5.89 2.12
C SER A 186 5.18 7.14 2.77
N PHE A 187 3.93 7.09 3.21
CA PHE A 187 3.35 8.15 4.02
C PHE A 187 2.65 7.60 5.25
N SER A 188 2.63 8.41 6.31
CA SER A 188 1.78 8.17 7.48
C SER A 188 1.08 9.45 7.91
N LEU A 189 -0.19 9.33 8.27
CA LEU A 189 -1.06 10.41 8.74
C LEU A 189 -1.69 10.02 10.06
N GLU A 190 -1.85 10.98 10.97
CA GLU A 190 -2.57 10.80 12.24
C GLU A 190 -3.66 11.84 12.42
N THR A 191 -4.81 11.43 12.94
CA THR A 191 -5.96 12.33 13.14
C THR A 191 -6.93 11.81 14.19
N THR A 192 -7.81 12.68 14.68
CA THR A 192 -9.01 12.30 15.43
C THR A 192 -10.28 12.34 14.55
N ILE A 193 -10.16 12.75 13.29
CA ILE A 193 -11.27 12.78 12.33
C ILE A 193 -11.41 11.37 11.72
N PRO A 194 -12.61 10.78 11.72
CA PRO A 194 -12.84 9.49 11.06
C PRO A 194 -12.35 9.47 9.60
N PRO A 195 -11.60 8.46 9.15
CA PRO A 195 -11.06 8.39 7.79
C PRO A 195 -12.13 8.50 6.70
N THR A 196 -13.35 8.02 6.98
CA THR A 196 -14.51 8.12 6.08
C THR A 196 -14.92 9.57 5.79
N LEU A 197 -14.62 10.51 6.68
CA LEU A 197 -14.90 11.94 6.52
C LEU A 197 -13.67 12.72 6.04
N LEU A 198 -12.46 12.20 6.28
CA LEU A 198 -11.22 12.93 6.04
C LEU A 198 -10.89 13.06 4.55
N PHE A 199 -11.16 12.02 3.76
CA PHE A 199 -10.68 11.88 2.39
C PHE A 199 -11.73 12.16 1.30
N ASP A 200 -12.90 12.67 1.67
CA ASP A 200 -14.03 12.84 0.74
C ASP A 200 -13.68 13.72 -0.48
N GLU A 201 -12.78 14.69 -0.32
CA GLU A 201 -12.39 15.65 -1.37
C GLU A 201 -11.03 15.36 -2.03
N LEU A 202 -10.32 14.30 -1.64
CA LEU A 202 -8.98 14.00 -2.17
C LEU A 202 -9.06 13.03 -3.36
N ASP A 203 -8.65 13.47 -4.55
CA ASP A 203 -8.43 12.53 -5.67
C ASP A 203 -7.24 11.62 -5.35
N ASP A 204 -7.52 10.33 -5.23
CA ASP A 204 -6.62 9.28 -4.76
C ASP A 204 -5.80 8.63 -5.89
N LEU A 205 -5.60 9.35 -7.00
CA LEU A 205 -4.73 8.92 -8.10
C LEU A 205 -3.32 8.65 -7.57
N GLY A 206 -2.87 7.40 -7.68
CA GLY A 206 -1.58 6.96 -7.16
C GLY A 206 -1.49 6.87 -5.63
N LEU A 207 -2.58 7.10 -4.88
CA LEU A 207 -2.59 7.02 -3.42
C LEU A 207 -3.24 5.70 -2.97
N ARG A 208 -2.52 4.89 -2.18
CA ARG A 208 -3.04 3.62 -1.67
C ARG A 208 -2.74 3.49 -0.18
N LEU A 209 -3.77 3.22 0.62
CA LEU A 209 -3.57 2.85 2.02
C LEU A 209 -3.29 1.35 2.13
N HIS A 210 -2.43 1.01 3.07
CA HIS A 210 -2.12 -0.36 3.43
C HIS A 210 -2.62 -0.70 4.83
N VAL A 211 -2.63 0.27 5.75
CA VAL A 211 -3.03 0.06 7.14
C VAL A 211 -3.85 1.25 7.65
N ILE A 212 -4.93 0.94 8.38
CA ILE A 212 -5.63 1.89 9.26
C ILE A 212 -5.60 1.31 10.67
N THR A 213 -4.93 2.01 11.58
CA THR A 213 -4.91 1.69 13.00
C THR A 213 -5.82 2.66 13.73
N ILE A 214 -6.71 2.13 14.56
CA ILE A 214 -7.62 2.86 15.42
C ILE A 214 -7.21 2.58 16.85
N THR A 215 -6.95 3.60 17.64
CA THR A 215 -6.67 3.43 19.07
C THR A 215 -7.68 4.20 19.90
N LEU A 216 -8.11 3.61 21.02
CA LEU A 216 -8.96 4.29 21.99
C LEU A 216 -8.11 4.76 23.16
N ASN A 217 -7.92 6.08 23.26
CA ASN A 217 -7.17 6.72 24.33
C ASN A 217 -8.09 7.68 25.09
N GLN A 218 -8.26 7.44 26.39
CA GLN A 218 -9.06 8.30 27.28
C GLN A 218 -10.48 8.60 26.75
N GLY A 219 -11.14 7.61 26.15
CA GLY A 219 -12.49 7.75 25.60
C GLY A 219 -12.57 8.46 24.24
N ARG A 220 -11.43 8.80 23.61
CA ARG A 220 -11.36 9.36 22.26
C ARG A 220 -10.67 8.38 21.31
N LEU A 221 -11.23 8.25 20.11
CA LEU A 221 -10.62 7.48 19.04
C LEU A 221 -9.61 8.35 18.30
N SER A 222 -8.44 7.79 18.03
CA SER A 222 -7.49 8.33 17.06
C SER A 222 -7.25 7.31 15.95
N TYR A 223 -6.92 7.85 14.78
CA TYR A 223 -6.72 7.10 13.55
C TYR A 223 -5.32 7.39 13.04
N ARG A 224 -4.56 6.33 12.79
CA ARG A 224 -3.28 6.36 12.10
C ARG A 224 -3.44 5.61 10.79
N MET A 225 -3.04 6.24 9.69
CA MET A 225 -3.20 5.72 8.34
C MET A 225 -1.84 5.68 7.67
N GLU A 226 -1.50 4.53 7.11
CA GLU A 226 -0.22 4.30 6.44
C GLU A 226 -0.46 3.80 5.03
N GLY A 227 0.35 4.29 4.10
CA GLY A 227 0.14 4.01 2.69
C GLY A 227 1.34 4.31 1.82
N LYS A 228 1.12 4.19 0.51
CA LYS A 228 2.06 4.54 -0.55
C LYS A 228 1.46 5.59 -1.46
N LEU A 229 2.30 6.54 -1.85
CA LEU A 229 2.05 7.49 -2.93
C LEU A 229 2.95 7.09 -4.10
N TYR A 230 2.33 6.88 -5.26
CA TYR A 230 2.98 6.55 -6.52
C TYR A 230 2.96 7.77 -7.42
N ALA A 231 4.10 8.03 -8.06
CA ALA A 231 4.25 9.12 -9.02
C ALA A 231 5.03 8.66 -10.24
N LYS A 232 4.88 9.39 -11.34
CA LYS A 232 5.74 9.21 -12.50
C LYS A 232 7.19 9.55 -12.13
N SER A 233 8.12 8.74 -12.66
CA SER A 233 9.56 8.93 -12.47
C SER A 233 10.13 10.03 -13.33
#